data_AF-A0A8T3VJH1-F1
#
_entry.id   AF-A0A8T3VJH1-F1
#
_cell.length_a   1.000
_cell.length_b   1.000
_cell.length_c   1.000
_cell.angle_alpha   90.00
_cell.angle_beta   90.00
_cell.angle_gamma   90.00
#
_symmetry.space_group_name_H-M   'P 1'
#
loop_
_entity.id
_entity.type
_entity.pdbx_description
1 polymer ?
#
loop_
_entity_poly.entity_id
_entity_poly.type
_entity_poly.pdbx_seq_one_letter_code
_entity_poly.pdbx_strand_id
1 'polypeptide(L)' 'MEIEDLTRFEKARLLGARAIQISMGAKPKVELGDSLDPIDIAYKELKEGVLPLDVIKNEDLNK' A
#
# COMPACT_ATOMS: atom_id res chain seq x y z
N MET A 1 -4.42 -8.73 5.09
CA MET A 1 -4.16 -9.26 3.74
C MET A 1 -2.68 -9.62 3.72
N GLU A 2 -2.35 -10.91 3.64
CA GLU A 2 -0.96 -11.37 3.63
C GLU A 2 -0.29 -10.95 2.32
N ILE A 3 0.96 -10.48 2.38
CA ILE A 3 1.70 -9.98 1.20
C ILE A 3 1.92 -11.11 0.17
N GLU A 4 1.79 -12.37 0.60
CA GLU A 4 2.05 -13.57 -0.18
C GLU A 4 1.05 -13.81 -1.33
N ASP A 5 -0.13 -13.20 -1.31
CA ASP A 5 -1.17 -13.39 -2.35
C ASP A 5 -1.19 -12.32 -3.46
N LEU A 6 -0.27 -11.36 -3.42
CA LEU A 6 -0.23 -10.23 -4.36
C LEU A 6 0.73 -10.48 -5.53
N THR A 7 0.23 -10.32 -6.76
CA THR A 7 1.08 -10.29 -7.95
C THR A 7 2.00 -9.06 -7.95
N ARG A 8 3.11 -9.11 -8.71
CA ARG A 8 4.01 -7.96 -8.90
C ARG A 8 3.29 -6.68 -9.37
N PHE A 9 2.21 -6.84 -10.14
CA PHE A 9 1.43 -5.71 -10.67
C PHE A 9 0.49 -5.13 -9.62
N GLU A 10 -0.19 -5.97 -8.85
CA GLU A 10 -1.04 -5.53 -7.75
C GLU A 10 -0.21 -4.84 -6.67
N LYS A 11 0.95 -5.41 -6.32
CA LYS A 11 1.89 -4.79 -5.39
C LYS A 11 2.33 -3.40 -5.86
N ALA A 12 2.73 -3.26 -7.13
CA ALA A 12 3.12 -1.97 -7.69
C ALA A 12 1.96 -0.95 -7.70
N ARG A 13 0.75 -1.40 -8.05
CA ARG A 13 -0.46 -0.57 -8.06
C ARG A 13 -0.82 -0.07 -6.66
N LEU A 14 -0.75 -0.96 -5.68
CA LEU A 14 -1.07 -0.70 -4.28
C LEU A 14 -0.10 0.32 -3.66
N LEU A 15 1.21 0.11 -3.87
CA LEU A 15 2.25 1.05 -3.45
C LEU A 15 2.10 2.41 -4.14
N GLY A 16 1.84 2.42 -5.45
CA GLY A 16 1.66 3.66 -6.20
C GLY A 16 0.45 4.47 -5.72
N ALA A 17 -0.70 3.82 -5.53
CA ALA A 17 -1.90 4.46 -5.01
C ALA A 17 -1.66 5.05 -3.61
N ARG A 18 -0.99 4.30 -2.72
CA ARG A 18 -0.70 4.77 -1.37
C ARG A 18 0.33 5.90 -1.36
N ALA A 19 1.39 5.83 -2.17
CA ALA A 19 2.37 6.89 -2.32
C ALA A 19 1.70 8.20 -2.77
N ILE A 20 0.75 8.15 -3.69
CA ILE A 20 -0.03 9.33 -4.12
C ILE A 20 -0.79 9.93 -2.94
N GLN A 21 -1.45 9.11 -2.12
CA GLN A 21 -2.17 9.60 -0.94
C GLN A 21 -1.23 10.34 0.03
N ILE A 22 -0.05 9.78 0.30
CA ILE A 22 0.95 10.39 1.17
C ILE A 22 1.47 11.70 0.57
N SER A 23 1.74 11.73 -0.74
CA SER A 23 2.12 12.96 -1.46
C SER A 23 1.04 14.05 -1.41
N MET A 24 -0.24 13.67 -1.30
CA MET A 24 -1.37 14.58 -1.12
C MET A 24 -1.56 15.04 0.34
N GLY A 25 -0.64 14.67 1.25
CA GLY A 25 -0.70 15.05 2.67
C GLY A 25 -1.52 14.10 3.54
N ALA A 26 -1.85 12.89 3.06
CA ALA A 26 -2.48 11.89 3.91
C ALA A 26 -1.52 11.43 5.01
N LYS A 27 -2.03 11.30 6.23
CA LYS A 27 -1.24 10.87 7.39
C LYS A 27 -0.76 9.40 7.21
N PRO A 28 0.55 9.14 7.30
CA PRO A 28 1.08 7.78 7.37
C PRO A 28 0.64 7.05 8.63
N LYS A 29 0.45 5.74 8.52
CA LYS A 29 0.11 4.86 9.65
C LYS A 29 1.32 4.25 10.34
N VAL A 30 2.49 4.34 9.72
CA VAL A 30 3.78 3.92 10.29
C VAL A 30 4.52 5.13 10.88
N GLU A 31 5.43 4.86 11.81
CA GLU A 31 6.34 5.89 12.30
C GLU A 31 7.27 6.36 11.18
N LEU A 32 7.23 7.66 10.91
CA LEU A 32 8.14 8.33 9.99
C LEU A 32 9.51 8.37 10.65
N GLY A 33 10.36 7.40 10.33
CA GLY A 33 11.80 7.51 10.54
C GLY A 33 12.44 8.51 9.55
N ASP A 34 13.69 8.28 9.18
CA ASP A 34 14.49 9.26 8.41
C ASP A 34 14.12 9.40 6.91
N SER A 35 13.25 8.54 6.36
CA SER A 35 12.85 8.64 4.95
C SER A 35 11.52 9.37 4.81
N LEU A 36 11.56 10.48 4.06
CA LEU A 36 10.41 11.32 3.69
C LEU A 36 9.81 10.92 2.34
N ASP A 37 10.37 9.92 1.66
CA ASP A 37 9.90 9.52 0.34
C ASP A 37 8.55 8.78 0.45
N PRO A 38 7.50 9.24 -0.25
CA PRO A 38 6.16 8.64 -0.18
C PRO A 38 6.13 7.14 -0.53
N ILE A 39 7.02 6.71 -1.43
CA ILE A 39 7.15 5.31 -1.85
C ILE A 39 7.73 4.45 -0.72
N ASP A 40 8.75 4.94 -0.02
CA ASP A 40 9.37 4.21 1.10
C ASP A 40 8.38 4.06 2.26
N ILE A 41 7.61 5.11 2.53
CA ILE A 41 6.57 5.11 3.55
C ILE A 41 5.48 4.07 3.18
N ALA A 42 5.00 4.09 1.94
CA ALA A 42 4.03 3.09 1.46
C ALA A 42 4.59 1.66 1.53
N TYR A 43 5.88 1.47 1.25
CA TYR A 43 6.53 0.16 1.34
C TYR A 43 6.62 -0.34 2.79
N LYS A 44 6.94 0.55 3.74
CA LYS A 44 6.93 0.22 5.18
C LYS A 44 5.52 -0.16 5.65
N GLU A 45 4.50 0.62 5.27
CA GLU A 45 3.10 0.31 5.61
C GLU A 45 2.64 -1.03 5.04
N LEU A 46 3.06 -1.37 3.82
CA LEU A 46 2.78 -2.68 3.23
C LEU A 46 3.47 -3.80 4.01
N LYS A 47 4.75 -3.61 4.39
CA LYS A 47 5.53 -4.61 5.13
C LYS A 47 4.97 -4.88 6.53
N GLU A 48 4.43 -3.86 7.20
CA GLU A 48 3.79 -4.00 8.50
C GLU A 48 2.31 -4.43 8.42
N GLY A 49 1.75 -4.55 7.21
CA GLY A 49 0.35 -4.97 7.01
C GLY A 49 -0.69 -3.95 7.51
N VAL A 50 -0.29 -2.69 7.75
CA VAL A 50 -1.16 -1.61 8.23
C VAL A 50 -1.77 -0.75 7.12
N LEU A 51 -1.40 -1.05 5.87
CA LEU A 51 -1.82 -0.32 4.68
C LEU A 51 -3.35 -0.30 4.55
N PRO A 52 -4.00 0.89 4.47
CA PRO A 52 -5.46 1.02 4.43
C PRO A 52 -6.05 0.80 3.03
N LEU A 53 -5.57 -0.19 2.28
CA LEU A 53 -6.04 -0.51 0.94
C LEU A 53 -6.12 -2.02 0.77
N ASP A 54 -7.19 -2.46 0.12
CA ASP A 54 -7.45 -3.86 -0.21
C ASP A 54 -7.45 -4.05 -1.74
N VAL A 55 -6.96 -5.20 -2.18
CA VAL A 55 -7.01 -5.60 -3.59
C VAL A 55 -8.24 -6.48 -3.80
N ILE A 56 -9.17 -6.02 -4.64
CA ILE A 56 -10.36 -6.77 -5.04
C ILE A 56 -10.13 -7.29 -6.46
N LYS A 57 -10.14 -8.61 -6.63
CA LYS A 57 -10.03 -9.24 -7.95
C LYS A 57 -11.42 -9.40 -8.55
N ASN A 58 -11.54 -9.28 -9.87
CA ASN A 58 -12.84 -9.36 -10.55
C ASN A 58 -13.56 -10.70 -10.36
N GLU A 59 -12.82 -11.77 -10.07
CA GLU A 59 -13.40 -13.08 -9.74
C GLU A 59 -14.15 -13.07 -8.39
N ASP A 60 -13.77 -12.21 -7.45
CA ASP A 60 -14.42 -12.08 -6.14
C ASP A 60 -15.72 -11.27 -6.21
N LEU A 61 -15.94 -10.50 -7.28
CA LEU A 61 -17.12 -9.65 -7.48
C LEU A 61 -18.32 -10.40 -8.09
N ASN A 62 -18.11 -11.61 -8.60
CA ASN A 62 -19.15 -12.43 -9.26
C ASN A 62 -19.64 -13.61 -8.39
N LYS A 63 -19.37 -13.57 -7.08
CA LYS A 63 -19.91 -14.51 -6.10
C LYS A 63 -21.18 -13.99 -5.44
#